data_AF-A0A2P4PUT4-F1
#
_entry.id   AF-A0A2P4PUT4-F1
#
_cell.length_a   1.000
_cell.length_b   1.000
_cell.length_c   1.000
_cell.angle_alpha   90.00
_cell.angle_beta   90.00
_cell.angle_gamma   90.00
#
_symmetry.space_group_name_H-M   'P 1'
#
loop_
_entity.id
_entity.type
_entity.pdbx_description
1 polymer ?
#
loop_
_entity_poly.entity_id
_entity_poly.type
_entity_poly.pdbx_seq_one_letter_code
_entity_poly.pdbx_strand_id
1 'polypeptide(L)'
;MIREDNSAEIYDNPSMAAVIDFKWNAARNHFLRHGLIYLAFAIIFALLNGAIQIEQVEGGFDFVGLIIALVLFYWLGFYLLNTERIQLKY
;
A
#
# COMPACT_ATOMS: atom_id res chain seq x y z
N MET A 1 -19.70 -27.36 -17.42
CA MET A 1 -20.03 -26.57 -16.22
C MET A 1 -18.84 -26.65 -15.28
N ILE A 2 -17.99 -25.62 -15.27
CA ILE A 2 -16.98 -25.47 -14.21
C ILE A 2 -17.80 -25.19 -12.95
N ARG A 3 -17.74 -26.09 -11.96
CA ARG A 3 -18.33 -25.82 -10.65
C ARG A 3 -17.51 -24.66 -10.08
N GLU A 4 -18.20 -23.59 -9.75
CA GLU A 4 -17.68 -22.52 -8.92
C GLU A 4 -17.51 -23.12 -7.52
N ASP A 5 -16.45 -23.91 -7.35
CA ASP A 5 -16.03 -24.39 -6.04
C ASP A 5 -15.76 -23.12 -5.24
N ASN A 6 -16.58 -22.89 -4.22
CA ASN A 6 -16.44 -21.80 -3.29
C ASN A 6 -15.09 -21.99 -2.58
N SER A 7 -14.03 -21.42 -3.16
CA SER A 7 -12.65 -21.63 -2.71
C SER A 7 -12.47 -21.28 -1.23
N ALA A 8 -13.34 -20.44 -0.68
CA ALA A 8 -13.40 -20.12 0.75
C ALA A 8 -13.61 -21.37 1.64
N GLU A 9 -14.38 -22.37 1.17
CA GLU A 9 -14.66 -23.60 1.92
C GLU A 9 -13.40 -24.48 2.09
N ILE A 10 -12.45 -24.39 1.15
CA ILE A 10 -11.15 -25.07 1.25
C ILE A 10 -10.29 -24.47 2.38
N TYR A 11 -10.40 -23.15 2.58
CA TYR A 11 -9.68 -22.42 3.64
C TYR A 11 -10.39 -22.50 5.01
N ASP A 12 -11.65 -22.93 5.05
CA ASP A 12 -12.45 -23.11 6.27
C ASP A 12 -12.16 -24.45 6.98
N ASN A 13 -10.93 -24.97 6.80
CA ASN A 13 -10.41 -26.11 7.53
C ASN A 13 -9.68 -25.60 8.79
N PRO A 14 -9.96 -26.12 10.00
CA PRO A 14 -9.29 -25.70 11.23
C PRO A 14 -7.76 -25.80 11.18
N SER A 15 -7.20 -26.77 10.42
CA SER A 15 -5.76 -26.86 10.23
C SER A 15 -5.21 -25.71 9.39
N MET A 16 -5.95 -25.26 8.38
CA MET A 16 -5.55 -24.17 7.50
C MET A 16 -5.65 -22.82 8.23
N ALA A 17 -6.72 -22.62 9.00
CA ALA A 17 -6.88 -21.46 9.87
C ALA A 17 -5.74 -21.31 10.89
N ALA A 18 -5.31 -22.41 11.53
CA ALA A 18 -4.20 -22.40 12.48
C ALA A 18 -2.86 -22.02 11.83
N VAL A 19 -2.58 -22.51 10.61
CA VAL A 19 -1.37 -22.15 9.86
C VAL A 19 -1.39 -20.69 9.43
N ILE A 20 -2.54 -20.19 9.00
CA ILE A 20 -2.72 -18.77 8.63
C ILE A 20 -2.47 -17.89 9.86
N ASP A 21 -3.05 -18.19 11.02
CA ASP A 21 -2.87 -17.37 12.23
C ASP A 21 -1.41 -17.35 12.69
N PHE A 22 -0.74 -18.51 12.67
CA PHE A 22 0.69 -18.60 12.98
C PHE A 22 1.55 -17.76 12.04
N LYS A 23 1.34 -17.84 10.72
CA LYS A 23 2.10 -17.07 9.73
C LYS A 23 1.72 -15.59 9.72
N TRP A 24 0.45 -15.28 9.95
CA TRP A 24 -0.05 -13.90 9.98
C TRP A 24 0.60 -13.11 11.08
N ASN A 25 0.77 -13.67 12.28
CA ASN A 25 1.42 -12.94 13.37
C ASN A 25 2.85 -12.49 13.02
N ALA A 26 3.60 -13.30 12.26
CA ALA A 26 4.92 -12.94 11.74
C ALA A 26 4.85 -11.94 10.56
N ALA A 27 3.88 -12.10 9.65
CA ALA A 27 3.75 -11.28 8.44
C ALA A 27 3.03 -9.93 8.68
N ARG A 28 2.24 -9.80 9.74
CA ARG A 28 1.34 -8.66 10.01
C ARG A 28 2.08 -7.34 10.02
N ASN A 29 3.23 -7.27 10.70
CA ASN A 29 3.98 -6.01 10.80
C ASN A 29 4.54 -5.58 9.44
N HIS A 30 5.02 -6.53 8.64
CA HIS A 30 5.48 -6.25 7.28
C HIS A 30 4.33 -5.78 6.39
N PHE A 31 3.19 -6.48 6.43
CA PHE A 31 2.00 -6.11 5.67
C PHE A 31 1.48 -4.72 6.04
N LEU A 32 1.32 -4.42 7.32
CA LEU A 32 0.87 -3.12 7.80
C LEU A 32 1.85 -2.00 7.41
N ARG A 33 3.15 -2.21 7.58
CA ARG A 33 4.16 -1.23 7.15
C ARG A 33 4.09 -0.97 5.65
N HIS A 34 3.94 -2.02 4.86
CA HIS A 34 3.83 -1.89 3.41
C HIS A 34 2.56 -1.14 3.01
N GLY A 35 1.41 -1.48 3.59
CA GLY A 35 0.14 -0.77 3.38
C GLY A 35 0.20 0.71 3.78
N LEU A 36 0.85 1.04 4.90
CA LEU A 36 1.05 2.44 5.31
C LEU A 36 1.90 3.23 4.30
N ILE A 37 2.90 2.60 3.68
CA ILE A 37 3.72 3.22 2.64
C ILE A 37 2.89 3.53 1.38
N TYR A 38 2.01 2.61 0.97
CA TYR A 38 1.04 2.87 -0.12
C TYR A 38 0.09 4.02 0.21
N LEU A 39 -0.41 4.06 1.45
CA LEU A 39 -1.29 5.14 1.90
C LEU A 39 -0.58 6.49 1.88
N ALA A 40 0.67 6.56 2.37
CA ALA A 40 1.47 7.77 2.31
C ALA A 40 1.73 8.23 0.87
N PHE A 41 2.04 7.29 -0.04
CA PHE A 41 2.20 7.58 -1.47
C PHE A 41 0.91 8.15 -2.09
N ALA A 42 -0.24 7.55 -1.79
CA ALA A 42 -1.54 8.02 -2.27
C ALA A 42 -1.90 9.43 -1.76
N ILE A 43 -1.56 9.75 -0.50
CA ILE A 43 -1.74 11.10 0.04
C ILE A 43 -0.86 12.10 -0.70
N ILE A 44 0.42 11.80 -0.92
CA ILE A 44 1.33 12.68 -1.67
C ILE A 44 0.82 12.90 -3.09
N PHE A 45 0.32 11.85 -3.75
CA PHE A 45 -0.30 11.96 -5.07
C PHE A 45 -1.51 12.89 -5.06
N ALA A 46 -2.41 12.72 -4.09
CA ALA A 46 -3.62 13.52 -3.97
C ALA A 46 -3.31 15.01 -3.69
N LEU A 47 -2.27 15.28 -2.90
CA LEU A 47 -1.75 16.63 -2.64
C LEU A 47 -1.16 17.27 -3.90
N LEU A 48 -0.33 16.53 -4.65
CA LEU A 48 0.31 17.04 -5.88
C LEU A 48 -0.70 17.33 -7.00
N ASN A 49 -1.75 16.52 -7.12
CA ASN A 49 -2.79 16.71 -8.14
C ASN A 49 -3.87 17.72 -7.74
N GLY A 50 -3.80 18.28 -6.52
CA GLY A 50 -4.84 19.16 -5.99
C GLY A 50 -6.20 18.47 -5.81
N ALA A 51 -6.22 17.13 -5.74
CA ALA A 51 -7.44 16.35 -5.52
C ALA A 51 -8.01 16.58 -4.11
N ILE A 52 -7.15 16.93 -3.16
CA ILE A 52 -7.54 17.38 -1.83
C ILE A 52 -7.28 18.89 -1.78
N GLN A 53 -8.35 19.67 -1.83
CA GLN A 53 -8.29 21.10 -1.57
C GLN A 53 -8.16 21.30 -0.05
N ILE A 54 -6.94 21.54 0.42
CA ILE A 54 -6.74 21.95 1.81
C ILE A 54 -7.01 23.46 1.85
N GLU A 55 -8.26 23.84 2.12
CA GLU A 55 -8.70 25.24 2.25
C GLU A 55 -7.95 26.03 3.35
N GLN A 56 -7.18 25.37 4.22
CA GLN A 56 -6.56 25.97 5.40
C GLN A 56 -5.05 26.23 5.32
N VAL A 57 -4.39 26.01 4.18
CA VAL A 57 -3.00 26.49 4.03
C VAL A 57 -3.04 27.83 3.31
N GLU A 58 -3.24 28.90 4.07
CA GLU A 58 -3.04 30.28 3.62
C GLU A 58 -1.57 30.44 3.20
N GLY A 59 -1.31 30.15 1.93
CA GLY A 59 0.04 29.92 1.40
C GLY A 59 0.22 28.43 1.09
N GLY A 60 -0.21 28.00 -0.11
CA GLY A 60 0.05 26.64 -0.59
C GLY A 60 1.53 26.24 -0.49
N PHE A 61 1.87 25.01 -0.87
CA PHE A 61 3.26 24.54 -0.80
C PHE A 61 4.25 25.56 -1.36
N ASP A 62 5.19 26.00 -0.52
CA ASP A 62 6.34 26.78 -0.97
C ASP A 62 7.09 26.02 -2.08
N PHE A 63 7.78 26.74 -2.97
CA PHE A 63 8.56 26.15 -4.07
C PHE A 63 9.48 25.00 -3.60
N VAL A 64 10.09 25.17 -2.43
CA VAL A 64 10.93 24.14 -1.80
C VAL A 64 10.11 22.92 -1.36
N GLY A 65 8.92 23.15 -0.78
CA GLY A 65 7.99 22.09 -0.37
C GLY A 65 7.48 21.28 -1.55
N LEU A 66 7.17 21.93 -2.68
CA LEU A 66 6.80 21.24 -3.92
C LEU A 66 7.92 20.36 -4.48
N ILE A 67 9.17 20.85 -4.47
CA ILE A 67 10.32 20.07 -4.91
C ILE A 67 10.50 18.85 -4.01
N ILE A 68 10.42 19.02 -2.68
CA ILE A 68 10.52 17.91 -1.73
C ILE A 68 9.41 16.89 -1.96
N ALA A 69 8.16 17.34 -2.14
CA ALA A 69 7.02 16.47 -2.40
C ALA A 69 7.20 15.68 -3.72
N LEU A 70 7.70 16.31 -4.78
CA LEU A 70 8.01 15.64 -6.05
C LEU A 70 9.12 14.60 -5.90
N VAL A 71 10.23 14.94 -5.23
CA VAL A 71 11.34 14.01 -4.99
C VAL A 71 10.85 12.81 -4.18
N LEU A 72 10.09 13.05 -3.10
CA LEU A 72 9.51 11.99 -2.28
C LEU A 72 8.54 11.13 -3.09
N PHE A 73 7.69 11.74 -3.92
CA PHE A 73 6.74 11.03 -4.76
C PHE A 73 7.43 10.05 -5.72
N TYR A 74 8.45 10.51 -6.45
CA TYR A 74 9.19 9.65 -7.37
C TYR A 74 10.01 8.59 -6.61
N TRP A 75 10.64 8.96 -5.50
CA TRP A 75 11.42 8.02 -4.70
C TRP A 75 10.56 6.89 -4.14
N LEU A 76 9.42 7.22 -3.52
CA LEU A 76 8.43 6.26 -3.07
C LEU A 76 7.92 5.44 -4.25
N GLY A 77 7.48 6.07 -5.34
CA GLY A 77 6.98 5.36 -6.53
C GLY A 77 7.95 4.29 -7.04
N PHE A 78 9.24 4.63 -7.18
CA PHE A 78 10.27 3.66 -7.56
C PHE A 78 10.48 2.55 -6.51
N TYR A 79 10.46 2.90 -5.22
CA TYR A 79 10.55 1.91 -4.15
C TYR A 79 9.39 0.91 -4.21
N LEU A 80 8.14 1.39 -4.29
CA LEU A 80 6.94 0.54 -4.35
C LEU A 80 6.95 -0.34 -5.61
N LEU A 81 7.27 0.24 -6.77
CA LEU A 81 7.35 -0.51 -8.03
C LEU A 81 8.41 -1.62 -7.99
N ASN A 82 9.57 -1.36 -7.39
CA ASN A 82 10.59 -2.40 -7.22
C ASN A 82 10.15 -3.49 -6.24
N THR A 83 9.43 -3.14 -5.17
CA THR A 83 8.91 -4.15 -4.24
C THR A 83 7.85 -5.04 -4.89
N GLU A 84 6.94 -4.48 -5.69
CA GLU A 84 5.95 -5.27 -6.45
C GLU A 84 6.64 -6.20 -7.45
N ARG A 85 7.67 -5.71 -8.16
CA ARG A 85 8.44 -6.54 -9.08
C ARG A 85 9.08 -7.75 -8.41
N ILE A 86 9.55 -7.60 -7.17
CA ILE A 86 10.10 -8.71 -6.40
C ILE A 86 8.99 -9.67 -5.97
N GLN A 87 7.85 -9.16 -5.47
CA GLN A 87 6.71 -9.97 -5.07
C GLN A 87 6.04 -10.72 -6.22
N LEU A 88 6.06 -10.19 -7.45
CA LEU A 88 5.52 -10.89 -8.62
C LEU A 88 6.43 -12.01 -9.12
N LYS A 89 7.73 -11.92 -8.81
CA LYS A 89 8.73 -12.91 -9.23
C LYS A 89 8.73 -14.15 -8.33
N TYR A 90 8.39 -13.98 -7.05
CA TYR A 90 8.48 -15.00 -6.00
C TYR A 90 7.09 -15.35 -5.46
#